data_AF-A0A5N8WFN2-F1
#
_entry.id   AF-A0A5N8WFN2-F1
#
_cell.length_a   1.000
_cell.length_b   1.000
_cell.length_c   1.000
_cell.angle_alpha   90.00
_cell.angle_beta   90.00
_cell.angle_gamma   90.00
#
_symmetry.space_group_name_H-M   'P 1'
#
loop_
_entity.id
_entity.type
_entity.pdbx_description
1 polymer ?
#
loop_
_entity_poly.entity_id
_entity_poly.type
_entity_poly.pdbx_seq_one_letter_code
_entity_poly.pdbx_strand_id
1 'polypeptide(L)'
;MLTIHAADEVRYRWDDPEPVKSGAVAVEGSRVAAVGPLAEIQERFQGARVRHWPGVLGPARIHEGPLPEAPTPRERIHAVLKSGALAVLEEYAGTPELRAVAERNGVAVLPGARPMVLVRGGRADLAVLDESGVCVATVCAGRLVHRRR
;
A
#
# COMPACT_ATOMS: atom_id res chain seq x y z
N MET A 1 10.07 -14.59 4.73
CA MET A 1 11.19 -13.63 4.71
C MET A 1 10.66 -12.28 5.16
N LEU A 2 11.31 -11.66 6.17
CA LEU A 2 10.96 -10.33 6.66
C LEU A 2 11.59 -9.25 5.76
N THR A 3 10.81 -8.24 5.39
CA THR A 3 11.27 -7.08 4.62
C THR A 3 10.92 -5.79 5.35
N ILE A 4 11.87 -4.89 5.48
CA ILE A 4 11.69 -3.54 6.00
C ILE A 4 11.49 -2.59 4.81
N HIS A 5 10.36 -1.91 4.78
CA HIS A 5 10.09 -0.81 3.84
C HIS A 5 10.35 0.51 4.56
N ALA A 6 11.41 1.21 4.16
CA ALA A 6 11.86 2.46 4.75
C ALA A 6 11.56 3.64 3.81
N ALA A 7 11.27 4.80 4.39
CA ALA A 7 10.93 6.02 3.67
C ALA A 7 11.36 7.26 4.48
N ASP A 8 11.32 8.43 3.86
CA ASP A 8 11.62 9.70 4.55
C ASP A 8 10.61 9.96 5.67
N GLU A 9 9.36 9.57 5.44
CA GLU A 9 8.28 9.60 6.42
C GLU A 9 7.44 8.33 6.36
N VAL A 10 6.97 7.86 7.52
CA VAL A 10 5.91 6.86 7.63
C VAL A 10 4.69 7.44 8.33
N ARG A 11 3.51 7.22 7.77
CA ARG A 11 2.22 7.60 8.35
C ARG A 11 1.37 6.39 8.67
N TYR A 12 0.75 6.36 9.85
CA TYR A 12 -0.18 5.29 10.21
C TYR A 12 -1.50 5.45 9.44
N ARG A 13 -1.92 6.70 9.22
CA ARG A 13 -3.02 7.17 8.36
C ARG A 13 -2.57 8.41 7.60
N TRP A 14 -3.12 8.64 6.41
CA TRP A 14 -2.66 9.74 5.55
C TRP A 14 -2.92 11.14 6.12
N ASP A 15 -3.91 11.28 7.00
CA ASP A 15 -4.32 12.49 7.70
C ASP A 15 -3.63 12.67 9.07
N ASP A 16 -2.71 11.78 9.46
CA ASP A 16 -1.98 11.94 10.72
C ASP A 16 -1.06 13.17 10.66
N PRO A 17 -1.17 14.09 11.65
CA PRO A 17 -0.36 15.31 11.68
C PRO A 17 1.10 15.06 12.04
N GLU A 18 1.40 13.92 12.68
CA GLU A 18 2.73 13.57 13.21
C GLU A 18 3.26 12.31 12.52
N PRO A 19 3.92 12.43 11.34
CA PRO A 19 4.57 11.31 10.69
C PRO A 19 5.80 10.86 11.48
N VAL A 20 6.11 9.56 11.41
CA VAL A 20 7.40 9.03 11.86
C VAL A 20 8.47 9.42 10.85
N LYS A 21 9.34 10.37 11.22
CA LYS A 21 10.49 10.78 10.40
C LYS A 21 11.51 9.66 10.29
N SER A 22 12.10 9.49 9.11
CA SER A 22 13.00 8.37 8.79
C SER A 22 12.40 7.03 9.23
N GLY A 23 11.12 6.85 8.94
CA GLY A 23 10.32 5.73 9.43
C GLY A 23 10.46 4.49 8.57
N ALA A 24 10.00 3.37 9.13
CA ALA A 24 9.90 2.11 8.42
C ALA A 24 8.71 1.25 8.86
N VAL A 25 8.31 0.36 7.96
CA VAL A 25 7.35 -0.71 8.20
C VAL A 25 8.03 -2.05 7.97
N ALA A 26 8.12 -2.85 9.02
CA ALA A 26 8.55 -4.24 8.93
C ALA A 26 7.36 -5.11 8.51
N VAL A 27 7.58 -5.93 7.49
CA VAL A 27 6.58 -6.83 6.93
C VAL A 27 7.07 -8.27 6.99
N GLU A 28 6.28 -9.13 7.62
CA GLU A 28 6.52 -10.57 7.70
C GLU A 28 5.37 -11.33 7.02
N GLY A 29 5.68 -12.05 5.94
CA GLY A 29 4.67 -12.70 5.12
C GLY A 29 3.69 -11.68 4.56
N SER A 30 2.42 -11.79 4.96
CA SER A 30 1.34 -10.87 4.55
C SER A 30 0.95 -9.84 5.62
N ARG A 31 1.73 -9.74 6.70
CA ARG A 31 1.37 -8.97 7.90
C ARG A 31 2.39 -7.90 8.24
N VAL A 32 1.91 -6.80 8.80
CA VAL A 32 2.75 -5.77 9.43
C VAL A 32 3.29 -6.31 10.74
N ALA A 33 4.61 -6.49 10.82
CA ALA A 33 5.29 -6.96 12.03
C ALA A 33 5.52 -5.81 13.02
N ALA A 34 5.87 -4.62 12.51
CA ALA A 34 6.05 -3.40 13.29
C ALA A 34 6.07 -2.15 12.38
N VAL A 35 5.83 -0.99 12.98
CA VAL A 35 5.94 0.35 12.37
C VAL A 35 6.68 1.23 13.38
N GLY A 36 7.62 2.07 12.92
CA GLY A 36 8.40 2.93 13.80
C GLY A 36 9.62 3.52 13.11
N PRO A 37 10.50 4.22 13.85
CA PRO A 37 11.76 4.75 13.31
C PRO A 37 12.61 3.63 12.69
N LEU A 38 13.26 3.90 11.55
CA LEU A 38 14.04 2.91 10.82
C LEU A 38 15.11 2.25 11.70
N ALA A 39 15.83 3.03 12.52
CA ALA A 39 16.88 2.52 13.40
C ALA A 39 16.36 1.46 14.38
N GLU A 40 15.25 1.74 15.08
CA GLU A 40 14.61 0.81 16.01
C GLU A 40 14.10 -0.46 15.30
N ILE A 41 13.54 -0.29 14.11
CA ILE A 41 13.04 -1.42 13.30
C ILE A 41 14.19 -2.31 12.82
N GLN A 42 15.33 -1.73 12.39
CA GLN A 42 16.50 -2.49 11.99
C GLN A 42 17.17 -3.21 13.16
N GLU A 43 17.25 -2.57 14.33
CA GLU A 43 17.77 -3.19 15.54
C GLU A 43 16.91 -4.39 15.95
N ARG A 44 15.59 -4.25 15.90
CA ARG A 44 14.64 -5.32 16.24
C ARG A 44 14.66 -6.49 15.25
N PHE A 45 14.85 -6.21 13.96
CA PHE A 45 14.79 -7.21 12.90
C PHE A 45 16.12 -7.28 12.14
N GLN A 46 17.17 -7.67 12.86
CA GLN A 46 18.53 -7.76 12.32
C GLN A 46 18.60 -8.69 11.10
N GLY A 47 19.34 -8.27 10.07
CA GLY A 47 19.51 -9.05 8.83
C GLY A 47 18.30 -9.06 7.90
N ALA A 48 17.20 -8.39 8.26
CA ALA A 48 16.06 -8.25 7.36
C ALA A 48 16.42 -7.46 6.10
N ARG A 49 15.84 -7.84 4.96
CA ARG A 49 16.02 -7.09 3.71
C ARG A 49 15.42 -5.70 3.87
N VAL A 50 16.21 -4.67 3.61
CA VAL A 50 15.72 -3.28 3.62
C VAL A 50 15.46 -2.81 2.18
N ARG A 51 14.33 -2.14 1.99
CA ARG A 51 13.99 -1.41 0.76
C ARG A 51 13.78 0.04 1.12
N HIS A 52 14.61 0.91 0.58
CA HIS A 52 14.46 2.36 0.71
C HIS A 52 13.61 2.89 -0.44
N TRP A 53 12.67 3.75 -0.10
CA TRP A 53 11.81 4.44 -1.05
C TRP A 53 11.91 5.95 -0.84
N PRO A 54 11.96 6.74 -1.92
CA PRO A 54 11.84 8.19 -1.80
C PRO A 54 10.40 8.57 -1.43
N GLY A 55 10.22 9.50 -0.50
CA GLY A 55 8.93 10.10 -0.15
C GLY A 55 8.28 9.53 1.11
N VAL A 56 6.94 9.47 1.09
CA VAL A 56 6.10 9.16 2.26
C VAL A 56 5.48 7.77 2.08
N LEU A 57 5.71 6.89 3.04
CA LEU A 57 5.08 5.57 3.11
C LEU A 57 3.88 5.60 4.06
N GLY A 58 2.78 4.96 3.65
CA GLY A 58 1.58 4.85 4.46
C GLY A 58 0.75 3.63 4.09
N PRO A 59 -0.48 3.52 4.63
CA PRO A 59 -1.40 2.47 4.23
C PRO A 59 -1.80 2.61 2.76
N ALA A 60 -2.07 1.50 2.08
CA ALA A 60 -2.60 1.57 0.72
C ALA A 60 -3.90 2.37 0.65
N ARG A 61 -4.12 3.05 -0.49
CA ARG A 61 -5.27 3.94 -0.68
C ARG A 61 -6.52 3.16 -1.09
N ILE A 62 -7.66 3.83 -0.96
CA ILE A 62 -8.90 3.47 -1.66
C ILE A 62 -8.96 4.31 -2.93
N HIS A 63 -9.28 3.70 -4.05
CA HIS A 63 -9.63 4.42 -5.28
C HIS A 63 -11.14 4.72 -5.23
N GLU A 64 -11.46 5.98 -4.95
CA GLU A 64 -12.82 6.43 -4.63
C GLU A 64 -13.60 6.98 -5.84
N GLY A 65 -13.02 6.97 -7.04
CA GLY A 65 -13.67 7.43 -8.26
C GLY A 65 -13.83 6.33 -9.31
N PRO A 66 -14.36 6.69 -10.50
CA PRO A 66 -14.38 5.78 -11.64
C PRO A 66 -13.01 5.15 -11.89
N LEU A 67 -12.97 3.85 -12.18
CA LEU A 67 -11.71 3.19 -12.46
C LEU A 67 -11.09 3.75 -13.75
N PRO A 68 -9.75 3.88 -13.83
CA PRO A 68 -9.09 4.34 -15.04
C PRO A 68 -9.53 3.52 -16.26
N GLU A 69 -9.78 4.20 -17.38
CA GLU A 69 -10.12 3.51 -18.61
C GLU A 69 -8.95 2.64 -19.08
N ALA A 70 -9.26 1.38 -19.38
CA ALA A 70 -8.32 0.46 -20.00
C ALA A 70 -9.08 -0.61 -20.79
N PRO A 71 -8.44 -1.23 -21.81
CA PRO A 71 -9.07 -2.21 -22.69
C PRO A 71 -9.62 -3.44 -21.96
N THR A 72 -8.97 -3.89 -20.88
CA THR A 72 -9.37 -5.08 -20.13
C THR A 72 -9.59 -4.83 -18.64
N PRO A 73 -10.44 -5.61 -17.93
CA PRO A 73 -10.59 -5.50 -16.48
C PRO A 73 -9.27 -5.66 -15.72
N ARG A 74 -8.36 -6.50 -16.24
CA ARG A 74 -7.01 -6.67 -15.69
C ARG A 74 -6.20 -5.38 -15.76
N GLU A 75 -6.20 -4.71 -16.89
CA GLU A 75 -5.46 -3.46 -17.06
C GLU A 75 -6.06 -2.33 -16.22
N ARG A 76 -7.38 -2.29 -16.05
CA ARG A 76 -8.04 -1.33 -15.13
C ARG A 76 -7.57 -1.53 -13.70
N ILE A 77 -7.56 -2.78 -13.21
CA ILE A 77 -7.04 -3.09 -11.87
C ILE A 77 -5.55 -2.80 -11.76
N HIS A 78 -4.74 -3.10 -12.77
CA HIS A 78 -3.33 -2.71 -12.79
C HIS A 78 -3.14 -1.18 -12.71
N ALA A 79 -4.02 -0.39 -13.33
CA ALA A 79 -3.97 1.07 -13.21
C ALA A 79 -4.29 1.55 -11.77
N VAL A 80 -5.24 0.90 -11.09
CA VAL A 80 -5.50 1.12 -9.65
C VAL A 80 -4.26 0.77 -8.80
N LEU A 81 -3.60 -0.35 -9.07
CA LEU A 81 -2.37 -0.71 -8.35
C LEU A 81 -1.25 0.33 -8.56
N LYS A 82 -1.16 0.95 -9.74
CA LYS A 82 -0.18 1.99 -10.06
C LYS A 82 -0.46 3.32 -9.34
N SER A 83 -1.66 3.54 -8.79
CA SER A 83 -1.98 4.74 -8.01
C SER A 83 -1.75 4.56 -6.50
N GLY A 84 -1.26 3.40 -6.06
CA GLY A 84 -1.08 3.08 -4.65
C GLY A 84 -2.36 2.56 -3.97
N ALA A 85 -3.41 2.28 -4.73
CA ALA A 85 -4.67 1.78 -4.20
C ALA A 85 -4.73 0.25 -4.15
N LEU A 86 -5.29 -0.27 -3.07
CA LEU A 86 -5.61 -1.70 -2.88
C LEU A 86 -7.07 -1.93 -2.48
N ALA A 87 -7.89 -0.92 -2.69
CA ALA A 87 -9.33 -1.04 -2.63
C ALA A 87 -9.98 -0.14 -3.69
N VAL A 88 -11.17 -0.54 -4.14
CA VAL A 88 -12.06 0.24 -5.01
C VAL A 88 -13.46 0.22 -4.41
N LEU A 89 -14.31 1.19 -4.78
CA LEU A 89 -15.71 1.19 -4.34
C LEU A 89 -16.58 0.30 -5.24
N GLU A 90 -17.56 -0.36 -4.65
CA GLU A 90 -18.50 -1.27 -5.33
C GLU A 90 -19.24 -0.57 -6.49
N GLU A 91 -19.57 0.71 -6.32
CA GLU A 91 -20.24 1.54 -7.34
C GLU A 91 -19.43 1.65 -8.64
N TYR A 92 -18.09 1.55 -8.57
CA TYR A 92 -17.18 1.61 -9.72
C TYR A 92 -16.68 0.24 -10.17
N ALA A 93 -17.01 -0.82 -9.44
CA ALA A 93 -16.62 -2.21 -9.71
C ALA A 93 -17.85 -3.06 -10.09
N GLY A 94 -18.66 -2.57 -11.02
CA GLY A 94 -20.00 -3.10 -11.28
C GLY A 94 -20.06 -4.49 -11.91
N THR A 95 -19.04 -4.94 -12.64
CA THR A 95 -19.10 -6.24 -13.36
C THR A 95 -18.50 -7.40 -12.55
N PRO A 96 -19.06 -8.63 -12.64
CA PRO A 96 -18.50 -9.81 -12.00
C PRO A 96 -17.05 -10.10 -12.41
N GLU A 97 -16.69 -9.87 -13.67
CA GLU A 97 -15.35 -10.11 -14.18
C GLU A 97 -14.34 -9.16 -13.53
N LEU A 98 -14.70 -7.89 -13.37
CA LEU A 98 -13.86 -6.89 -12.73
C LEU A 98 -13.67 -7.21 -11.24
N ARG A 99 -14.72 -7.64 -10.54
CA ARG A 99 -14.64 -8.08 -9.14
C ARG A 99 -13.75 -9.31 -8.97
N ALA A 100 -13.89 -10.31 -9.85
CA ALA A 100 -13.03 -11.50 -9.84
C ALA A 100 -11.55 -11.16 -10.10
N VAL A 101 -11.28 -10.19 -10.99
CA VAL A 101 -9.90 -9.72 -11.22
C VAL A 101 -9.38 -8.94 -10.02
N ALA A 102 -10.18 -8.09 -9.38
CA ALA A 102 -9.80 -7.37 -8.17
C ALA A 102 -9.40 -8.35 -7.05
N GLU A 103 -10.24 -9.34 -6.78
CA GLU A 103 -9.99 -10.39 -5.78
C GLU A 103 -8.68 -11.13 -6.03
N ARG A 104 -8.45 -11.61 -7.27
CA ARG A 104 -7.21 -12.33 -7.64
C ARG A 104 -5.95 -11.48 -7.47
N ASN A 105 -6.06 -10.16 -7.57
CA ASN A 105 -4.95 -9.23 -7.37
C ASN A 105 -4.87 -8.69 -5.92
N GLY A 106 -5.78 -9.12 -5.04
CA GLY A 106 -5.83 -8.69 -3.65
C GLY A 106 -6.30 -7.25 -3.46
N VAL A 107 -7.05 -6.71 -4.43
CA VAL A 107 -7.74 -5.42 -4.37
C VAL A 107 -9.13 -5.66 -3.79
N ALA A 108 -9.42 -5.02 -2.66
CA ALA A 108 -10.72 -5.12 -2.02
C ALA A 108 -11.78 -4.33 -2.81
N VAL A 109 -12.99 -4.86 -2.87
CA VAL A 109 -14.15 -4.10 -3.36
C VAL A 109 -14.97 -3.75 -2.11
N LEU A 110 -15.16 -2.45 -1.85
CA LEU A 110 -15.74 -1.94 -0.63
C LEU A 110 -17.09 -1.26 -0.89
N PRO A 111 -18.08 -1.39 0.00
CA PRO A 111 -19.37 -0.72 -0.14
C PRO A 111 -19.28 0.81 0.05
N GLY A 112 -18.17 1.31 0.61
CA GLY A 112 -17.93 2.73 0.84
C GLY A 112 -16.51 3.02 1.30
N ALA A 113 -16.13 4.30 1.25
CA ALA A 113 -14.84 4.76 1.75
C ALA A 113 -14.73 4.54 3.27
N ARG A 114 -13.53 4.23 3.73
CA ARG A 114 -13.23 4.04 5.15
C ARG A 114 -11.77 4.41 5.45
N PRO A 115 -11.44 4.81 6.68
CA PRO A 115 -10.07 5.07 7.06
C PRO A 115 -9.19 3.82 6.85
N MET A 116 -8.06 4.01 6.17
CA MET A 116 -7.02 2.99 6.01
C MET A 116 -5.93 3.25 7.05
N VAL A 117 -5.54 2.22 7.79
CA VAL A 117 -4.63 2.35 8.94
C VAL A 117 -3.57 1.25 8.90
N LEU A 118 -2.31 1.61 9.12
CA LEU A 118 -1.27 0.65 9.43
C LEU A 118 -1.40 0.19 10.88
N VAL A 119 -1.64 -1.09 11.09
CA VAL A 119 -1.71 -1.67 12.44
C VAL A 119 -0.82 -2.90 12.51
N ARG A 120 -0.14 -3.08 13.63
CA ARG A 120 0.63 -4.31 13.88
C ARG A 120 -0.30 -5.52 13.80
N GLY A 121 0.13 -6.57 13.10
CA GLY A 121 -0.69 -7.75 12.81
C GLY A 121 -1.73 -7.53 11.70
N GLY A 122 -1.90 -6.31 11.21
CA GLY A 122 -2.74 -5.99 10.05
C GLY A 122 -2.17 -6.52 8.75
N ARG A 123 -2.99 -6.57 7.69
CA ARG A 123 -2.53 -6.91 6.34
C ARG A 123 -1.51 -5.86 5.86
N ALA A 124 -0.39 -6.31 5.31
CA ALA A 124 0.69 -5.45 4.83
C ALA A 124 0.35 -4.85 3.46
N ASP A 125 -0.61 -3.93 3.47
CA ASP A 125 -1.06 -3.15 2.32
C ASP A 125 -0.50 -1.73 2.42
N LEU A 126 0.56 -1.45 1.66
CA LEU A 126 1.33 -0.21 1.76
C LEU A 126 1.33 0.53 0.43
N ALA A 127 1.36 1.86 0.50
CA ALA A 127 1.65 2.73 -0.62
C ALA A 127 2.78 3.68 -0.25
N VAL A 128 3.64 3.96 -1.23
CA VAL A 128 4.63 5.03 -1.14
C VAL A 128 4.27 6.10 -2.16
N LEU A 129 4.21 7.34 -1.71
CA LEU A 129 3.95 8.52 -2.54
C LEU A 129 5.18 9.44 -2.51
N ASP A 130 5.52 10.03 -3.64
CA ASP A 130 6.51 11.11 -3.68
C ASP A 130 5.93 12.43 -3.17
N GLU A 131 6.75 13.48 -3.16
CA GLU A 131 6.38 14.83 -2.72
C GLU A 131 5.20 15.44 -3.52
N SER A 132 4.99 15.00 -4.76
CA SER A 132 3.85 15.42 -5.59
C SER A 132 2.58 14.60 -5.36
N GLY A 133 2.65 13.61 -4.46
CA GLY A 133 1.54 12.70 -4.17
C GLY A 133 1.39 11.56 -5.20
N VAL A 134 2.35 11.40 -6.11
CA VAL A 134 2.32 10.34 -7.13
C VAL A 134 2.91 9.06 -6.53
N CYS A 135 2.27 7.92 -6.82
CA CYS A 135 2.71 6.64 -6.30
C CYS A 135 4.08 6.22 -6.88
N VAL A 136 4.97 5.84 -5.96
CA VAL A 136 6.29 5.28 -6.24
C VAL A 136 6.27 3.76 -6.12
N ALA A 137 5.54 3.21 -5.14
CA ALA A 137 5.46 1.78 -4.91
C ALA A 137 4.14 1.37 -4.24
N THR A 138 3.67 0.17 -4.58
CA THR A 138 2.49 -0.46 -3.97
C THR A 138 2.87 -1.85 -3.50
N VAL A 139 2.59 -2.14 -2.23
CA VAL A 139 2.84 -3.43 -1.59
C VAL A 139 1.49 -4.04 -1.22
N CYS A 140 1.13 -5.17 -1.82
CA CYS A 140 -0.13 -5.89 -1.58
C CYS A 140 0.16 -7.15 -0.76
N ALA A 141 -0.36 -7.20 0.47
CA ALA A 141 -0.10 -8.30 1.40
C ALA A 141 1.39 -8.68 1.46
N GLY A 142 2.27 -7.68 1.58
CA GLY A 142 3.73 -7.84 1.63
C GLY A 142 4.44 -8.11 0.29
N ARG A 143 3.70 -8.19 -0.82
CA ARG A 143 4.28 -8.35 -2.16
C ARG A 143 4.35 -7.02 -2.87
N LEU A 144 5.53 -6.64 -3.37
CA LEU A 144 5.70 -5.46 -4.22
C LEU A 144 5.02 -5.69 -5.58
N VAL A 145 3.86 -5.08 -5.81
CA VAL A 145 3.05 -5.24 -7.05
C VAL A 145 3.22 -4.09 -8.03
N HIS A 146 3.66 -2.92 -7.54
CA HIS A 146 4.02 -1.80 -8.37
C HIS A 146 5.29 -1.14 -7.84
N ARG A 147 6.15 -0.73 -8.76
CA ARG A 147 7.29 0.16 -8.51
C ARG A 147 7.47 1.04 -9.74
N ARG A 148 7.44 2.36 -9.55
CA ARG A 148 7.82 3.34 -10.57
C ARG A 148 9.32 3.17 -10.85
N ARG A 149 9.68 3.12 -12.13
CA ARG A 149 11.08 3.01 -12.56
C ARG A 149 11.77 4.36 -12.45
#